data_AF-A0A6V8LET1-F1
#
_entry.id   AF-A0A6V8LET1-F1
#
_cell.length_a   1.000
_cell.length_b   1.000
_cell.length_c   1.000
_cell.angle_alpha   90.00
_cell.angle_beta   90.00
_cell.angle_gamma   90.00
#
_symmetry.space_group_name_H-M   'P 1'
#
loop_
_entity.id
_entity.type
_entity.pdbx_description
1 polymer ?
#
loop_
_entity_poly.entity_id
_entity_poly.type
_entity_poly.pdbx_seq_one_letter_code
_entity_poly.pdbx_strand_id
1 'polypeptide(L)'
;MDHFVTQPGPAPRRFIRRQRRPAPALTFGGPICQLDLAGMRHAAAAHAADLWQLWQHVVAKTPPARPYWTFEDRHHEDPDRWPLARAEQAYTSQPRYQAMAVYNAAVHPAHQLSTEHLEAFQAGADAYTRLAALAAVPADAVATVPADAVAVASGPPGWFTPTSARLNDLVEYLRLANRLLDSLPRTCGWRR
;
A
#
# COMPACT_ATOMS: atom_id res chain seq x y z
N MET A 1 -1.40 21.32 24.83
CA MET A 1 -0.71 20.07 24.43
C MET A 1 -1.71 19.27 23.62
N ASP A 2 -1.64 19.44 22.31
CA ASP A 2 -2.55 18.79 21.38
C ASP A 2 -2.08 17.35 21.19
N HIS A 3 -2.89 16.42 21.69
CA HIS A 3 -2.62 15.00 21.58
C HIS A 3 -3.46 14.45 20.43
N PHE A 4 -2.84 13.66 19.56
CA PHE A 4 -3.54 12.93 18.51
C PHE A 4 -4.33 11.79 19.15
N VAL A 5 -5.66 11.85 19.02
CA VAL A 5 -6.57 10.76 19.38
C VAL A 5 -7.06 10.11 18.10
N THR A 6 -6.75 8.83 17.90
CA THR A 6 -7.35 8.04 16.82
C THR A 6 -8.62 7.36 17.33
N GLN A 7 -9.78 7.70 16.78
CA GLN A 7 -10.99 6.90 16.92
C GLN A 7 -11.09 5.92 15.74
N PRO A 8 -11.46 4.64 15.96
CA PRO A 8 -11.80 3.73 14.88
C PRO A 8 -13.09 4.21 14.20
N GLY A 9 -12.99 4.66 12.94
CA GLY A 9 -14.16 5.07 12.15
C GLY A 9 -15.13 3.90 11.89
N PRO A 10 -16.44 4.16 11.76
CA PRO A 10 -17.46 3.14 11.62
C PRO A 10 -17.73 2.84 10.14
N ALA A 11 -17.10 1.81 9.57
CA ALA A 11 -17.58 1.13 8.36
C ALA A 11 -16.97 -0.29 8.26
N PRO A 12 -17.74 -1.29 7.78
CA PRO A 12 -17.42 -2.69 7.99
C PRO A 12 -16.32 -3.15 7.04
N ARG A 13 -15.14 -3.45 7.57
CA ARG A 13 -14.09 -4.18 6.85
C ARG A 13 -13.96 -5.59 7.45
N ARG A 14 -14.61 -6.57 6.81
CA ARG A 14 -14.24 -7.99 6.92
C ARG A 14 -13.13 -8.26 5.90
N PHE A 15 -11.88 -7.98 6.28
CA PHE A 15 -10.74 -8.65 5.69
C PHE A 15 -10.36 -9.80 6.60
N ILE A 16 -10.19 -10.99 6.02
CA ILE A 16 -9.82 -12.22 6.72
C ILE A 16 -8.50 -11.97 7.48
N ARG A 17 -8.60 -12.03 8.82
CA ARG A 17 -7.55 -11.91 9.84
C ARG A 17 -6.59 -10.72 9.71
N ARG A 18 -7.07 -9.57 10.21
CA ARG A 18 -6.23 -8.64 10.97
C ARG A 18 -5.52 -9.46 12.06
N GLN A 19 -4.23 -9.74 11.93
CA GLN A 19 -3.43 -10.07 13.12
C GLN A 19 -3.64 -8.88 14.06
N ARG A 20 -4.31 -9.10 15.19
CA ARG A 20 -4.42 -8.13 16.28
C ARG A 20 -2.99 -7.79 16.70
N ARG A 21 -2.39 -6.75 16.12
CA ARG A 21 -1.27 -6.06 16.76
C ARG A 21 -1.80 -5.53 18.10
N PRO A 22 -1.13 -5.81 19.23
CA PRO A 22 -1.56 -5.35 20.53
C PRO A 22 -1.38 -3.82 20.61
N ALA A 23 -2.45 -3.11 21.01
CA ALA A 23 -2.51 -1.66 21.27
C ALA A 23 -2.10 -0.74 20.08
N PRO A 24 -2.54 0.53 20.03
CA PRO A 24 -1.92 1.49 19.12
C PRO A 24 -0.44 1.52 19.44
N ALA A 25 0.40 1.06 18.50
CA ALA A 25 1.83 1.25 18.60
C ALA A 25 2.06 2.76 18.77
N LEU A 26 2.72 3.15 19.86
CA LEU A 26 3.20 4.51 20.07
C LEU A 26 3.92 4.96 18.79
N THR A 27 3.30 5.86 18.04
CA THR A 27 3.95 6.51 16.91
C THR A 27 4.83 7.60 17.49
N PHE A 28 6.14 7.36 17.51
CA PHE A 28 7.10 8.41 17.79
C PHE A 28 7.19 9.31 16.55
N GLY A 29 6.38 10.36 16.52
CA GLY A 29 6.54 11.46 15.57
C GLY A 29 7.80 12.24 15.92
N GLY A 30 8.78 12.27 15.02
CA GLY A 30 9.97 13.10 15.12
C GLY A 30 9.92 14.28 14.15
N PRO A 31 10.71 15.34 14.36
CA PRO A 31 10.82 16.41 13.40
C PRO A 31 11.34 15.85 12.08
N ILE A 32 10.71 16.22 10.97
CA ILE A 32 11.02 15.71 9.62
C ILE A 32 12.49 15.91 9.21
N CYS A 33 13.16 16.89 9.82
CA CYS A 33 14.57 17.19 9.61
C CYS A 33 15.54 16.14 10.18
N GLN A 34 15.06 15.25 11.06
CA GLN A 34 15.83 14.12 11.60
C GLN A 34 15.61 12.83 10.80
N LEU A 35 14.71 12.84 9.81
CA LEU A 35 14.41 11.67 8.99
C LEU A 35 15.17 11.73 7.66
N ASP A 36 15.95 10.69 7.37
CA ASP A 36 16.58 10.50 6.07
C ASP A 36 15.57 9.91 5.06
N LEU A 37 14.69 10.78 4.56
CA LEU A 37 13.67 10.35 3.60
C LEU A 37 14.29 9.85 2.29
N ALA A 38 15.42 10.41 1.87
CA ALA A 38 16.09 10.01 0.64
C ALA A 38 16.68 8.59 0.79
N GLY A 39 17.38 8.32 1.89
CA GLY A 39 17.91 7.00 2.21
C GLY A 39 16.80 5.95 2.37
N MET A 40 15.69 6.29 3.02
CA MET A 40 14.52 5.40 3.13
C MET A 40 13.96 5.02 1.76
N ARG A 41 13.75 6.01 0.88
CA ARG A 41 13.25 5.79 -0.50
C ARG A 41 14.24 4.93 -1.31
N HIS A 42 15.54 5.20 -1.19
CA HIS A 42 16.59 4.45 -1.89
C HIS A 42 16.68 2.99 -1.41
N ALA A 43 16.65 2.77 -0.09
CA ALA A 43 16.66 1.44 0.50
C ALA A 43 15.43 0.62 0.09
N ALA A 44 14.25 1.23 0.08
CA ALA A 44 13.02 0.58 -0.38
C ALA A 44 13.08 0.22 -1.87
N ALA A 45 13.61 1.11 -2.71
CA ALA A 45 13.81 0.85 -4.14
C ALA A 45 14.77 -0.34 -4.38
N ALA A 46 15.90 -0.37 -3.68
CA ALA A 46 16.88 -1.45 -3.78
C ALA A 46 16.27 -2.80 -3.37
N HIS A 47 15.61 -2.85 -2.21
CA HIS A 47 14.94 -4.06 -1.75
C HIS A 47 13.84 -4.54 -2.72
N ALA A 48 13.06 -3.62 -3.29
CA ALA A 48 12.04 -3.96 -4.27
C ALA A 48 12.62 -4.48 -5.58
N ALA A 49 13.78 -3.99 -6.01
CA ALA A 49 14.48 -4.54 -7.17
C ALA A 49 14.85 -6.02 -6.94
N ASP A 50 15.39 -6.36 -5.76
CA ASP A 50 15.71 -7.74 -5.38
C ASP A 50 14.46 -8.63 -5.35
N LEU A 51 13.38 -8.15 -4.73
CA LEU A 51 12.10 -8.87 -4.70
C LEU A 51 11.51 -9.08 -6.09
N TRP A 52 11.67 -8.13 -7.01
CA TRP A 52 11.19 -8.27 -8.38
C TRP A 52 11.97 -9.34 -9.15
N GLN A 53 13.31 -9.37 -9.00
CA GLN A 53 14.13 -10.41 -9.60
C GLN A 53 13.73 -11.79 -9.07
N LEU A 54 13.54 -11.91 -7.75
CA LEU A 54 13.04 -13.14 -7.13
C LEU A 54 11.67 -13.54 -7.68
N TRP A 55 10.74 -12.58 -7.77
CA TRP A 55 9.39 -12.82 -8.31
C TRP A 55 9.44 -13.38 -9.73
N GLN A 56 10.28 -12.82 -10.61
CA GLN A 56 10.47 -13.33 -11.98
C GLN A 56 10.82 -14.82 -12.00
N HIS A 57 11.70 -15.28 -11.09
CA HIS A 57 12.06 -16.68 -11.00
C HIS A 57 10.88 -17.55 -10.52
N VAL A 58 10.12 -17.07 -9.53
CA VAL A 58 8.96 -17.79 -8.98
C VAL A 58 7.84 -17.96 -10.02
N VAL A 59 7.59 -16.92 -10.83
CA VAL A 59 6.42 -16.92 -11.74
C VAL A 59 6.76 -17.23 -13.20
N ALA A 60 8.02 -17.49 -13.54
CA ALA A 60 8.54 -17.62 -14.91
C ALA A 60 7.69 -18.51 -15.84
N LYS A 61 7.10 -19.58 -15.29
CA LYS A 61 6.33 -20.58 -16.06
C LYS A 61 4.81 -20.40 -15.96
N THR A 62 4.35 -19.28 -15.43
CA THR A 62 2.91 -19.01 -15.24
C THR A 62 2.42 -17.94 -16.21
N PRO A 63 1.20 -18.06 -16.73
CA PRO A 63 0.60 -16.98 -17.51
C PRO A 63 0.44 -15.70 -16.67
N PRO A 64 0.43 -14.51 -17.29
CA PRO A 64 0.07 -13.26 -16.61
C PRO A 64 -1.27 -13.39 -15.91
N ALA A 65 -1.35 -12.95 -14.65
CA ALA A 65 -2.60 -12.90 -13.93
C ALA A 65 -3.37 -11.62 -14.26
N ARG A 66 -4.68 -11.69 -14.09
CA ARG A 66 -5.58 -10.55 -14.14
C ARG A 66 -5.57 -9.85 -12.78
N PRO A 67 -5.59 -8.50 -12.75
CA PRO A 67 -5.73 -7.75 -11.51
C PRO A 67 -7.01 -8.11 -10.74
N TYR A 68 -6.98 -7.95 -9.42
CA TYR A 68 -8.15 -8.21 -8.56
C TYR A 68 -9.37 -7.40 -8.98
N TRP A 69 -9.17 -6.13 -9.37
CA TRP A 69 -10.22 -5.20 -9.80
C TRP A 69 -11.07 -5.77 -10.94
N THR A 70 -10.49 -6.58 -11.82
CA THR A 70 -11.25 -7.20 -12.91
C THR A 70 -12.30 -8.20 -12.41
N PHE A 71 -12.11 -8.79 -11.23
CA PHE A 71 -13.08 -9.68 -10.60
C PHE A 71 -14.07 -8.91 -9.71
N GLU A 72 -13.62 -7.82 -9.08
CA GLU A 72 -14.45 -6.90 -8.31
C GLU A 72 -15.44 -6.13 -9.21
N ASP A 73 -14.99 -5.63 -10.36
CA ASP A 73 -15.83 -4.96 -11.36
C ASP A 73 -16.97 -5.87 -11.83
N ARG A 74 -16.67 -7.16 -12.06
CA ARG A 74 -17.69 -8.17 -12.41
C ARG A 74 -18.71 -8.40 -11.30
N HIS A 75 -18.27 -8.33 -10.04
CA HIS A 75 -19.18 -8.42 -8.90
C HIS A 75 -20.09 -7.20 -8.82
N HIS A 76 -19.57 -6.01 -9.12
CA HIS A 76 -20.36 -4.79 -9.14
C HIS A 76 -21.37 -4.73 -10.31
N GLU A 77 -21.02 -5.29 -11.47
CA GLU A 77 -21.92 -5.36 -12.63
C GLU A 77 -23.11 -6.30 -12.43
N ASP A 78 -22.89 -7.46 -11.80
CA ASP A 78 -23.93 -8.48 -11.57
C ASP A 78 -23.64 -9.25 -10.26
N PRO A 79 -24.05 -8.70 -9.10
CA PRO A 79 -23.73 -9.28 -7.80
C PRO A 79 -24.42 -10.61 -7.55
N ASP A 80 -25.58 -10.85 -8.17
CA ASP A 80 -26.36 -12.09 -8.01
C ASP A 80 -25.69 -13.25 -8.74
N ARG A 81 -25.20 -13.03 -9.97
CA ARG A 81 -24.51 -14.06 -10.76
C ARG A 81 -23.04 -14.21 -10.37
N TRP A 82 -22.43 -13.12 -9.91
CA TRP A 82 -21.02 -13.04 -9.56
C TRP A 82 -20.83 -12.54 -8.12
N PRO A 83 -21.14 -13.37 -7.10
CA PRO A 83 -20.98 -12.97 -5.70
C PRO A 83 -19.51 -12.76 -5.33
N LEU A 84 -19.24 -11.94 -4.32
CA LEU A 84 -17.87 -11.58 -3.91
C LEU A 84 -16.98 -12.80 -3.62
N ALA A 85 -17.50 -13.82 -2.94
CA ALA A 85 -16.76 -15.06 -2.66
C ALA A 85 -16.28 -15.76 -3.94
N ARG A 86 -17.08 -15.69 -5.02
CA ARG A 86 -16.71 -16.23 -6.33
C ARG A 86 -15.62 -15.39 -6.99
N ALA A 87 -15.68 -14.06 -6.85
CA ALA A 87 -14.63 -13.16 -7.33
C ALA A 87 -13.28 -13.43 -6.64
N GLU A 88 -13.28 -13.57 -5.31
CA GLU A 88 -12.10 -13.92 -4.52
C GLU A 88 -11.52 -15.28 -4.91
N GLN A 89 -12.37 -16.29 -5.06
CA GLN A 89 -11.94 -17.62 -5.51
C GLN A 89 -11.35 -17.58 -6.93
N ALA A 90 -11.98 -16.83 -7.85
CA ALA A 90 -11.49 -16.68 -9.21
C ALA A 90 -10.14 -15.96 -9.26
N TYR A 91 -9.92 -14.96 -8.41
CA TYR A 91 -8.63 -14.28 -8.30
C TYR A 91 -7.54 -15.18 -7.72
N THR A 92 -7.82 -15.88 -6.62
CA THR A 92 -6.85 -16.72 -5.91
C THR A 92 -6.52 -18.02 -6.67
N SER A 93 -7.43 -18.54 -7.49
CA SER A 93 -7.20 -19.73 -8.32
C SER A 93 -6.27 -19.50 -9.51
N GLN A 94 -5.83 -18.26 -9.76
CA GLN A 94 -4.91 -17.97 -10.86
C GLN A 94 -3.56 -18.66 -10.66
N PRO A 95 -2.98 -19.30 -11.70
CA PRO A 95 -1.72 -20.05 -11.56
C PRO A 95 -0.56 -19.23 -10.97
N ARG A 96 -0.47 -17.95 -11.36
CA ARG A 96 0.56 -17.04 -10.86
C ARG A 96 0.38 -16.69 -9.38
N TYR A 97 -0.87 -16.46 -8.95
CA TYR A 97 -1.18 -16.25 -7.53
C TYR A 97 -0.80 -17.49 -6.72
N GLN A 98 -1.16 -18.67 -7.20
CA GLN A 98 -0.83 -19.94 -6.54
C GLN A 98 0.68 -20.17 -6.45
N ALA A 99 1.46 -19.86 -7.50
CA ALA A 99 2.92 -19.96 -7.46
C ALA A 99 3.52 -19.06 -6.36
N MET A 100 3.04 -17.81 -6.24
CA MET A 100 3.46 -16.91 -5.16
C MET A 100 3.02 -17.41 -3.78
N ALA A 101 1.79 -17.93 -3.64
CA ALA A 101 1.30 -18.47 -2.38
C ALA A 101 2.12 -19.69 -1.90
N VAL A 102 2.45 -20.61 -2.81
CA VAL A 102 3.30 -21.77 -2.51
C VAL A 102 4.70 -21.32 -2.12
N TYR A 103 5.28 -20.37 -2.85
CA TYR A 103 6.59 -19.79 -2.49
C TYR A 103 6.57 -19.15 -1.09
N ASN A 104 5.59 -18.28 -0.83
CA ASN A 104 5.44 -17.57 0.45
C ASN A 104 5.25 -18.50 1.65
N ALA A 105 4.66 -19.68 1.46
CA ALA A 105 4.49 -20.68 2.51
C ALA A 105 5.82 -21.31 2.97
N ALA A 106 6.86 -21.26 2.14
CA ALA A 106 8.15 -21.90 2.39
C ALA A 106 9.28 -20.94 2.78
N VAL A 107 9.05 -19.62 2.74
CA VAL A 107 10.12 -18.61 2.92
C VAL A 107 9.95 -17.74 4.15
N HIS A 108 11.07 -17.17 4.60
CA HIS A 108 11.10 -16.19 5.69
C HIS A 108 10.29 -14.93 5.32
N PRO A 109 9.57 -14.29 6.27
CA PRO A 109 8.76 -13.11 6.02
C PRO A 109 9.46 -11.97 5.26
N ALA A 110 10.76 -11.78 5.47
CA ALA A 110 11.57 -10.76 4.79
C ALA A 110 11.70 -10.95 3.27
N HIS A 111 11.37 -12.15 2.75
CA HIS A 111 11.43 -12.48 1.33
C HIS A 111 10.04 -12.81 0.76
N GLN A 112 8.96 -12.55 1.52
CA GLN A 112 7.62 -12.82 1.04
C GLN A 112 7.25 -11.87 -0.10
N LEU A 113 6.67 -12.45 -1.16
CA LEU A 113 6.17 -11.74 -2.31
C LEU A 113 4.71 -11.37 -2.06
N SER A 114 4.43 -10.09 -1.77
CA SER A 114 3.04 -9.65 -1.51
C SER A 114 2.15 -9.95 -2.72
N THR A 115 1.10 -10.74 -2.51
CA THR A 115 0.11 -11.08 -3.54
C THR A 115 -0.81 -9.91 -3.88
N GLU A 116 -0.87 -8.89 -3.03
CA GLU A 116 -1.57 -7.62 -3.30
C GLU A 116 -0.81 -6.78 -4.34
N HIS A 117 0.53 -6.93 -4.40
CA HIS A 117 1.37 -6.21 -5.34
C HIS A 117 1.49 -6.91 -6.71
N LEU A 118 0.66 -7.92 -6.99
CA LEU A 118 0.72 -8.72 -8.21
C LEU A 118 0.64 -7.85 -9.49
N GLU A 119 -0.23 -6.84 -9.48
CA GLU A 119 -0.36 -5.86 -10.58
C GLU A 119 0.93 -5.05 -10.76
N ALA A 120 1.53 -4.57 -9.68
CA ALA A 120 2.76 -3.80 -9.71
C ALA A 120 3.96 -4.64 -10.17
N PHE A 121 4.07 -5.89 -9.73
CA PHE A 121 5.09 -6.82 -10.23
C PHE A 121 4.96 -7.04 -11.75
N GLN A 122 3.72 -7.20 -12.24
CA GLN A 122 3.42 -7.39 -13.66
C GLN A 122 3.66 -6.14 -14.51
N ALA A 123 3.60 -4.94 -13.94
CA ALA A 123 3.91 -3.68 -14.62
C ALA A 123 5.40 -3.54 -14.96
N GLY A 124 6.29 -4.30 -14.31
CA GLY A 124 7.72 -4.37 -14.61
C GLY A 124 8.63 -3.90 -13.48
N ALA A 125 9.94 -4.09 -13.65
CA ALA A 125 10.95 -3.81 -12.63
C ALA A 125 10.92 -2.35 -12.18
N ASP A 126 11.02 -1.43 -13.14
CA ASP A 126 11.03 0.01 -12.87
C ASP A 126 9.75 0.48 -12.16
N ALA A 127 8.59 -0.05 -12.57
CA ALA A 127 7.31 0.30 -11.98
C ALA A 127 7.26 -0.14 -10.51
N TYR A 128 7.65 -1.38 -10.23
CA TYR A 128 7.65 -1.93 -8.87
C TYR A 128 8.66 -1.22 -7.96
N THR A 129 9.89 -0.99 -8.44
CA THR A 129 10.93 -0.27 -7.70
C THR A 129 10.52 1.17 -7.38
N ARG A 130 9.90 1.89 -8.32
CA ARG A 130 9.41 3.26 -8.10
C ARG A 130 8.21 3.28 -7.14
N LEU A 131 7.30 2.32 -7.25
CA LEU A 131 6.19 2.18 -6.32
C LEU A 131 6.69 1.98 -4.88
N ALA A 132 7.67 1.11 -4.69
CA ALA A 132 8.28 0.88 -3.38
C ALA A 132 8.98 2.13 -2.83
N ALA A 133 9.71 2.86 -3.67
CA ALA A 133 10.32 4.13 -3.28
C ALA A 133 9.25 5.15 -2.83
N LEU A 134 8.16 5.26 -3.59
CA LEU A 134 7.04 6.16 -3.27
C LEU A 134 6.31 5.76 -1.98
N ALA A 135 6.19 4.47 -1.70
CA ALA A 135 5.55 3.93 -0.50
C ALA A 135 6.46 3.89 0.73
N ALA A 136 7.74 4.23 0.60
CA ALA A 136 8.73 4.06 1.67
C ALA A 136 8.50 4.96 2.90
N VAL A 137 7.89 6.13 2.68
CA VAL A 137 7.72 7.18 3.71
C VAL A 137 6.25 7.42 4.05
N PRO A 138 5.34 7.61 3.07
CA PRO A 138 3.93 7.74 3.37
C PRO A 138 3.38 6.43 3.95
N ALA A 139 2.63 6.52 5.04
CA ALA A 139 1.83 5.42 5.55
C ALA A 139 0.55 5.26 4.72
N ASP A 140 -0.43 4.51 5.23
CA ASP A 140 -1.73 4.31 4.60
C ASP A 140 -2.57 5.61 4.46
N ALA A 141 -2.23 6.65 5.24
CA ALA A 141 -2.89 7.94 5.25
C ALA A 141 -1.95 9.05 5.72
N VAL A 142 -2.21 10.28 5.29
CA VAL A 142 -1.56 11.50 5.81
C VAL A 142 -2.61 12.42 6.42
N ALA A 143 -2.43 12.81 7.68
CA ALA A 143 -3.26 13.84 8.30
C ALA A 143 -2.79 15.24 7.84
N THR A 144 -3.73 16.09 7.45
CA THR A 144 -3.50 17.45 6.98
C THR A 144 -4.23 18.44 7.89
N VAL A 145 -3.55 19.52 8.27
CA VAL A 145 -4.11 20.63 9.06
C VAL A 145 -3.68 21.95 8.39
N PRO A 146 -4.60 22.89 8.10
CA PRO A 146 -6.05 22.83 8.33
C PRO A 146 -6.76 21.99 7.22
N ALA A 147 -8.04 21.64 7.46
CA ALA A 147 -8.83 20.67 6.69
C ALA A 147 -9.07 21.02 5.19
N ASP A 148 -8.58 22.18 4.78
CA ASP A 148 -8.73 22.86 3.49
C ASP A 148 -7.56 22.56 2.51
N ALA A 149 -6.52 21.84 2.94
CA ALA A 149 -5.27 21.77 2.17
C ALA A 149 -5.21 20.77 1.00
N VAL A 150 -6.10 19.78 0.86
CA VAL A 150 -6.01 18.83 -0.28
C VAL A 150 -7.38 18.33 -0.74
N ALA A 151 -7.82 18.80 -1.90
CA ALA A 151 -9.09 18.45 -2.57
C ALA A 151 -9.13 17.04 -3.21
N VAL A 152 -8.37 16.09 -2.67
CA VAL A 152 -8.33 14.70 -3.16
C VAL A 152 -8.45 13.75 -1.96
N ALA A 153 -9.45 14.00 -1.11
CA ALA A 153 -9.67 13.20 0.09
C ALA A 153 -10.80 12.19 -0.15
N SER A 154 -10.45 10.92 -0.27
CA SER A 154 -11.40 9.82 -0.05
C SER A 154 -11.22 9.31 1.38
N GLY A 155 -11.52 10.17 2.36
CA GLY A 155 -11.28 9.91 3.78
C GLY A 155 -12.04 10.88 4.69
N PRO A 156 -12.06 10.66 6.02
CA PRO A 156 -12.63 11.62 6.96
C PRO A 156 -11.96 12.99 6.83
N PRO A 157 -12.66 14.10 7.12
CA PRO A 157 -12.13 15.45 6.95
C PRO A 157 -10.77 15.61 7.65
N GLY A 158 -9.80 16.20 6.94
CA GLY A 158 -8.43 16.33 7.41
C GLY A 158 -7.52 15.11 7.14
N TRP A 159 -8.02 14.04 6.51
CA TRP A 159 -7.19 12.89 6.12
C TRP A 159 -7.09 12.76 4.60
N PHE A 160 -5.86 12.59 4.15
CA PHE A 160 -5.50 12.30 2.78
C PHE A 160 -5.17 10.80 2.65
N THR A 161 -5.95 10.08 1.83
CA THR A 161 -5.92 8.62 1.66
C THR A 161 -6.16 8.26 0.18
N PRO A 162 -5.72 7.08 -0.28
CA PRO A 162 -6.03 6.63 -1.64
C PRO A 162 -7.53 6.44 -1.85
N THR A 163 -8.01 6.81 -3.04
CA THR A 163 -9.43 6.72 -3.42
C THR A 163 -9.94 5.29 -3.49
N SER A 164 -9.11 4.39 -3.97
CA SER A 164 -9.35 2.95 -3.90
C SER A 164 -8.02 2.23 -3.73
N ALA A 165 -8.07 0.91 -3.57
CA ALA A 165 -6.87 0.09 -3.54
C ALA A 165 -6.28 -0.17 -4.94
N ARG A 166 -6.90 0.35 -6.02
CA ARG A 166 -6.38 0.26 -7.39
C ARG A 166 -4.99 0.86 -7.47
N LEU A 167 -4.11 0.22 -8.25
CA LEU A 167 -2.73 0.67 -8.38
C LEU A 167 -2.63 2.13 -8.83
N ASN A 168 -3.50 2.57 -9.75
CA ASN A 168 -3.52 3.96 -10.21
C ASN A 168 -3.83 4.96 -9.07
N ASP A 169 -4.83 4.66 -8.26
CA ASP A 169 -5.25 5.55 -7.16
C ASP A 169 -4.22 5.54 -6.02
N LEU A 170 -3.59 4.39 -5.78
CA LEU A 170 -2.47 4.26 -4.87
C LEU A 170 -1.27 5.10 -5.32
N VAL A 171 -0.89 5.01 -6.60
CA VAL A 171 0.21 5.80 -7.17
C VAL A 171 -0.08 7.30 -7.06
N GLU A 172 -1.31 7.72 -7.35
CA GLU A 172 -1.71 9.11 -7.26
C GLU A 172 -1.66 9.64 -5.82
N TYR A 173 -2.16 8.85 -4.87
CA TYR A 173 -2.02 9.12 -3.45
C TYR A 173 -0.55 9.27 -3.04
N LEU A 174 0.29 8.29 -3.36
CA LEU A 174 1.69 8.31 -2.96
C LEU A 174 2.45 9.49 -3.58
N ARG A 175 2.14 9.85 -4.82
CA ARG A 175 2.70 11.02 -5.50
C ARG A 175 2.35 12.32 -4.78
N LEU A 176 1.09 12.49 -4.43
CA LEU A 176 0.60 13.65 -3.67
C LEU A 176 1.18 13.69 -2.26
N ALA A 177 1.22 12.55 -1.56
CA ALA A 177 1.77 12.45 -0.21
C ALA A 177 3.27 12.79 -0.17
N ASN A 178 4.05 12.30 -1.13
CA ASN A 178 5.47 12.65 -1.22
C ASN A 178 5.68 14.14 -1.52
N ARG A 179 4.87 14.74 -2.40
CA ARG A 179 4.92 16.21 -2.64
C ARG A 179 4.64 17.01 -1.38
N LEU A 180 3.64 16.59 -0.60
CA LEU A 180 3.35 17.22 0.68
C LEU A 180 4.55 17.10 1.63
N LEU A 181 5.11 15.91 1.81
CA LEU A 181 6.27 15.67 2.68
C LEU A 181 7.51 16.48 2.25
N ASP A 182 7.72 16.63 0.95
CA ASP A 182 8.84 17.41 0.41
C ASP A 182 8.61 18.93 0.59
N SER A 183 7.36 19.38 0.69
CA SER A 183 7.01 20.78 0.98
C SER A 183 7.15 21.18 2.45
N LEU A 184 7.24 20.20 3.37
CA LEU A 184 7.30 20.48 4.81
C LEU A 184 8.65 21.10 5.20
N PRO A 185 8.65 22.11 6.10
CA PRO A 185 9.87 22.79 6.51
C PRO A 185 10.84 21.82 7.20
N ARG A 186 12.11 21.85 6.78
CA ARG A 186 13.19 21.01 7.32
C ARG A 186 13.93 21.67 8.49
N THR A 187 13.37 22.71 9.09
CA THR A 187 14.01 23.42 10.19
C THR A 187 13.85 22.66 11.49
N CYS A 188 14.95 22.15 12.06
CA CYS A 188 14.98 21.61 13.43
C CYS A 188 14.98 22.75 14.46
N GLY A 189 13.91 23.54 14.53
CA GLY A 189 13.77 24.58 15.55
C GLY A 189 13.08 24.03 16.79
N TRP A 190 13.82 23.76 17.87
CA TRP A 190 13.23 23.55 19.19
C TRP A 190 12.70 24.90 19.69
N ARG A 191 11.41 25.18 19.55
CA ARG A 191 10.79 26.24 20.36
C ARG A 191 10.75 25.72 21.80
N ARG A 192 11.65 26.23 22.63
CA ARG A 192 11.63 26.07 24.09
C ARG A 192 10.45 26.82 24.69
#